data_AF-A0A928Q3D9-F1
#
_entry.id   AF-A0A928Q3D9-F1
#
_cell.length_a   1.000
_cell.length_b   1.000
_cell.length_c   1.000
_cell.angle_alpha   90.00
_cell.angle_beta   90.00
_cell.angle_gamma   90.00
#
_symmetry.space_group_name_H-M   'P 1'
#
loop_
_entity.id
_entity.type
_entity.pdbx_description
1 polymer ?
#
loop_
_entity_poly.entity_id
_entity_poly.type
_entity_poly.pdbx_seq_one_letter_code
_entity_poly.pdbx_strand_id
1 'polypeptide(L)'
;MPPKILNKYIVTFGAGSSFKRRDVSLIDWGLEGKLREEDKLRTDLIALAIDNNDYEMLDKLHAREVPQLYWQADYYAVQGIEIIGGYNERLIKHIASSKNEQILDYFTDTFTVPDRAVAKDGSRRTHTFQYPFISELLDQMILENSDFLETALKKCLKYNEMVYNRLKELITTIKNDPYYSEEYKKDMCIMVCKQSFAFIEEGNFVLFDARYSDKNYDGLITNIAHIKKIPKTPILKHLAEELNESYEKIINITEHLEEI
;
A
#
# COMPACT_ATOMS: atom_id res chain seq x y z
N MET A 1 1.14 -1.83 -36.22
CA MET A 1 1.22 -2.40 -34.85
C MET A 1 -0.16 -2.36 -34.23
N PRO A 2 -0.68 -3.47 -33.69
CA PRO A 2 -1.96 -3.44 -33.01
C PRO A 2 -1.88 -2.61 -31.72
N PRO A 3 -2.97 -1.98 -31.27
CA PRO A 3 -2.97 -1.23 -30.01
C PRO A 3 -2.65 -2.20 -28.88
N LYS A 4 -1.71 -1.84 -27.99
CA LYS A 4 -1.52 -2.53 -26.71
C LYS A 4 -2.89 -2.61 -26.04
N ILE A 5 -3.37 -3.83 -25.80
CA ILE A 5 -4.60 -4.06 -25.02
C ILE A 5 -4.31 -3.47 -23.64
N LEU A 6 -4.86 -2.29 -23.37
CA LEU A 6 -4.95 -1.74 -22.03
C LEU A 6 -5.73 -2.79 -21.23
N ASN A 7 -5.17 -3.26 -20.12
CA ASN A 7 -5.82 -4.26 -19.29
C ASN A 7 -7.23 -3.76 -18.94
N LYS A 8 -8.29 -4.44 -19.39
CA LYS A 8 -9.69 -3.97 -19.18
C LYS A 8 -9.99 -3.70 -17.70
N TYR A 9 -9.32 -4.44 -16.82
CA TYR A 9 -9.36 -4.28 -15.37
C TYR A 9 -9.01 -2.85 -14.89
N ILE A 10 -7.96 -2.26 -15.47
CA ILE A 10 -7.50 -0.90 -15.15
C ILE A 10 -8.61 0.14 -15.41
N VAL A 11 -9.58 -0.20 -16.26
CA VAL A 11 -10.64 0.72 -16.69
C VAL A 11 -11.93 0.54 -15.90
N THR A 12 -12.16 -0.61 -15.23
CA THR A 12 -13.51 -0.97 -14.73
C THR A 12 -13.54 -1.63 -13.35
N PHE A 13 -12.37 -2.01 -12.79
CA PHE A 13 -12.16 -2.54 -11.43
C PHE A 13 -13.28 -3.45 -10.87
N GLY A 14 -13.73 -4.42 -11.68
CA GLY A 14 -14.73 -5.42 -11.28
C GLY A 14 -16.21 -5.00 -11.38
N ALA A 15 -16.53 -3.70 -11.58
CA ALA A 15 -17.91 -3.23 -11.72
C ALA A 15 -18.55 -3.56 -13.10
N GLY A 16 -17.77 -4.12 -14.04
CA GLY A 16 -18.28 -4.72 -15.28
C GLY A 16 -18.71 -3.74 -16.38
N SER A 17 -18.37 -2.47 -16.30
CA SER A 17 -18.78 -1.47 -17.28
C SER A 17 -17.88 -1.43 -18.52
N SER A 18 -18.46 -1.12 -19.69
CA SER A 18 -17.75 -1.17 -20.97
C SER A 18 -17.36 0.23 -21.46
N PHE A 19 -16.37 0.90 -20.86
CA PHE A 19 -15.89 2.17 -21.44
C PHE A 19 -14.88 1.96 -22.53
N LYS A 20 -15.24 2.40 -23.73
CA LYS A 20 -14.28 2.65 -24.80
C LYS A 20 -13.74 4.07 -24.63
N ARG A 21 -12.42 4.20 -24.62
CA ARG A 21 -11.73 5.49 -24.78
C ARG A 21 -12.19 6.12 -26.11
N ARG A 22 -12.72 7.34 -26.09
CA ARG A 22 -12.99 8.11 -27.32
C ARG A 22 -11.73 8.85 -27.77
N ASP A 23 -11.72 9.30 -29.02
CA ASP A 23 -10.56 9.91 -29.68
C ASP A 23 -9.91 11.02 -28.85
N VAL A 24 -8.58 11.09 -28.93
CA VAL A 24 -7.69 11.93 -28.10
C VAL A 24 -8.00 13.43 -28.20
N SER A 25 -8.80 13.85 -29.19
CA SER A 25 -9.15 15.24 -29.47
C SER A 25 -10.40 15.77 -28.75
N LEU A 26 -11.08 14.98 -27.92
CA LEU A 26 -12.30 15.40 -27.21
C LEU A 26 -12.05 15.51 -25.70
N ILE A 27 -12.14 16.71 -25.14
CA ILE A 27 -12.13 16.95 -23.68
C ILE A 27 -13.45 16.40 -23.11
N ASP A 28 -13.35 15.38 -22.25
CA ASP A 28 -14.50 14.61 -21.77
C ASP A 28 -15.02 15.15 -20.44
N TRP A 29 -15.91 16.14 -20.51
CA TRP A 29 -16.60 16.74 -19.36
C TRP A 29 -17.55 15.77 -18.61
N GLY A 30 -17.82 14.56 -19.17
CA GLY A 30 -18.69 13.55 -18.57
C GLY A 30 -17.97 12.33 -18.02
N LEU A 31 -16.65 12.23 -18.18
CA LEU A 31 -15.85 11.09 -17.71
C LEU A 31 -15.74 11.09 -16.19
N GLU A 32 -15.49 12.25 -15.59
CA GLU A 32 -15.35 12.40 -14.13
C GLU A 32 -16.63 12.01 -13.39
N GLY A 33 -17.79 12.43 -13.89
CA GLY A 33 -19.09 12.05 -13.34
C GLY A 33 -19.34 10.54 -13.41
N LYS A 34 -18.93 9.88 -14.51
CA LYS A 34 -19.08 8.42 -14.69
C LYS A 34 -18.12 7.63 -13.81
N LEU A 35 -16.84 8.02 -13.75
CA LEU A 35 -15.87 7.41 -12.84
C LEU A 35 -16.36 7.51 -11.38
N ARG A 36 -16.90 8.67 -10.99
CA ARG A 36 -17.49 8.86 -9.66
C ARG A 36 -18.74 8.01 -9.40
N GLU A 37 -19.63 7.85 -10.38
CA GLU A 37 -20.80 6.97 -10.27
C GLU A 37 -20.39 5.50 -10.10
N GLU A 38 -19.30 5.09 -10.74
CA GLU A 38 -18.78 3.73 -10.64
C GLU A 38 -18.05 3.45 -9.33
N ASP A 39 -17.27 4.40 -8.84
CA ASP A 39 -16.67 4.28 -7.52
C ASP A 39 -17.75 4.16 -6.44
N LYS A 40 -18.86 4.89 -6.59
CA LYS A 40 -20.03 4.74 -5.71
C LYS A 40 -20.68 3.37 -5.86
N LEU A 41 -20.96 2.91 -7.08
CA LEU A 41 -21.57 1.59 -7.32
C LEU A 41 -20.69 0.47 -6.76
N ARG A 42 -19.37 0.53 -6.99
CA ARG A 42 -18.41 -0.42 -6.44
C ARG A 42 -18.44 -0.40 -4.92
N THR A 43 -18.41 0.78 -4.30
CA THR A 43 -18.50 0.90 -2.83
C THR A 43 -19.80 0.25 -2.29
N ASP A 44 -20.94 0.55 -2.92
CA ASP A 44 -22.24 0.01 -2.49
C ASP A 44 -22.29 -1.52 -2.63
N LEU A 45 -21.69 -2.07 -3.70
CA LEU A 45 -21.56 -3.52 -3.87
C LEU A 45 -20.61 -4.17 -2.87
N ILE A 46 -19.51 -3.50 -2.50
CA ILE A 46 -18.60 -3.97 -1.44
C ILE A 46 -19.33 -4.02 -0.10
N ALA A 47 -20.08 -2.98 0.25
CA ALA A 47 -20.88 -2.96 1.48
C ALA A 47 -21.89 -4.11 1.49
N LEU A 48 -22.60 -4.34 0.38
CA LEU A 48 -23.52 -5.47 0.26
C LEU A 48 -22.82 -6.83 0.40
N ALA A 49 -21.62 -6.97 -0.16
CA ALA A 49 -20.83 -8.20 -0.03
C ALA A 49 -20.36 -8.43 1.41
N ILE A 50 -20.00 -7.36 2.14
CA ILE A 50 -19.69 -7.42 3.58
C ILE A 50 -20.90 -7.93 4.36
N ASP A 51 -22.08 -7.33 4.15
CA ASP A 51 -23.32 -7.71 4.84
C ASP A 51 -23.70 -9.19 4.62
N ASN A 52 -23.33 -9.76 3.47
CA ASN A 52 -23.63 -11.14 3.10
C ASN A 52 -22.46 -12.11 3.31
N ASN A 53 -21.32 -11.65 3.83
CA ASN A 53 -20.07 -12.43 3.94
C ASN A 53 -19.64 -13.07 2.60
N ASP A 54 -19.86 -12.35 1.50
CA ASP A 54 -19.58 -12.82 0.15
C ASP A 54 -18.13 -12.50 -0.24
N TYR A 55 -17.19 -13.33 0.25
CA TYR A 55 -15.76 -13.16 -0.01
C TYR A 55 -15.41 -13.26 -1.50
N GLU A 56 -16.13 -14.10 -2.26
CA GLU A 56 -15.92 -14.22 -3.70
C GLU A 56 -16.24 -12.89 -4.39
N MET A 57 -17.30 -12.20 -3.96
CA MET A 57 -17.63 -10.88 -4.46
C MET A 57 -16.64 -9.81 -3.99
N LEU A 58 -16.16 -9.88 -2.74
CA LEU A 58 -15.10 -8.98 -2.26
C LEU A 58 -13.83 -9.09 -3.10
N ASP A 59 -13.41 -10.30 -3.45
CA ASP A 59 -12.26 -10.54 -4.32
C ASP A 59 -12.52 -10.05 -5.75
N LYS A 60 -13.69 -10.32 -6.33
CA LYS A 60 -14.05 -9.82 -7.67
C LYS A 60 -14.07 -8.29 -7.75
N LEU A 61 -14.50 -7.63 -6.69
CA LEU A 61 -14.53 -6.17 -6.56
C LEU A 61 -13.18 -5.60 -6.11
N HIS A 62 -12.20 -6.46 -5.79
CA HIS A 62 -10.90 -6.10 -5.24
C HIS A 62 -11.06 -5.15 -4.04
N ALA A 63 -11.91 -5.51 -3.09
CA ALA A 63 -12.45 -4.60 -2.08
C ALA A 63 -11.39 -3.93 -1.19
N ARG A 64 -10.23 -4.58 -1.02
CA ARG A 64 -9.09 -4.07 -0.25
C ARG A 64 -8.03 -3.34 -1.09
N GLU A 65 -8.31 -3.09 -2.36
CA GLU A 65 -7.38 -2.51 -3.31
C GLU A 65 -7.92 -1.21 -3.91
N VAL A 66 -7.03 -0.28 -4.21
CA VAL A 66 -7.36 0.96 -4.91
C VAL A 66 -6.70 0.97 -6.29
N PRO A 67 -7.37 1.48 -7.34
CA PRO A 67 -6.85 1.51 -8.70
C PRO A 67 -5.44 2.10 -8.84
N GLN A 68 -5.12 3.07 -7.98
CA GLN A 68 -3.85 3.77 -7.93
C GLN A 68 -2.66 2.84 -7.70
N LEU A 69 -2.83 1.74 -6.96
CA LEU A 69 -1.76 0.75 -6.75
C LEU A 69 -1.29 0.13 -8.07
N TYR A 70 -2.17 0.03 -9.08
CA TYR A 70 -1.84 -0.57 -10.38
C TYR A 70 -1.20 0.42 -11.36
N TRP A 71 -1.34 1.72 -11.09
CA TRP A 71 -0.79 2.78 -11.95
C TRP A 71 0.48 3.40 -11.40
N GLN A 72 0.58 3.53 -10.08
CA GLN A 72 1.59 4.32 -9.39
C GLN A 72 2.57 3.45 -8.59
N ALA A 73 2.31 2.15 -8.38
CA ALA A 73 3.31 1.22 -7.85
C ALA A 73 4.33 0.79 -8.95
N ASP A 74 4.85 1.77 -9.68
CA ASP A 74 6.02 1.61 -10.53
C ASP A 74 7.18 2.29 -9.80
N TYR A 75 8.19 1.51 -9.48
CA TYR A 75 9.41 1.94 -8.84
C TYR A 75 10.10 3.13 -9.52
N TYR A 76 9.90 3.30 -10.83
CA TYR A 76 10.44 4.41 -11.59
C TYR A 76 9.60 5.70 -11.52
N ALA A 77 8.42 5.64 -10.91
CA ALA A 77 7.52 6.78 -10.71
C ALA A 77 7.65 7.31 -9.26
N VAL A 78 8.83 7.85 -8.93
CA VAL A 78 9.19 8.42 -7.61
C VAL A 78 8.36 9.68 -7.25
N GLN A 79 7.37 10.08 -8.06
CA GLN A 79 6.53 11.25 -7.80
C GLN A 79 5.04 10.97 -7.97
N GLY A 80 4.29 11.19 -6.90
CA GLY A 80 2.85 11.42 -6.94
C GLY A 80 1.97 10.17 -6.85
N ILE A 81 2.12 9.37 -5.78
CA ILE A 81 1.06 8.41 -5.43
C ILE A 81 -0.08 9.19 -4.74
N GLU A 82 -1.07 9.63 -5.52
CA GLU A 82 -2.29 10.29 -5.03
C GLU A 82 -3.39 9.24 -4.75
N ILE A 83 -3.49 8.75 -3.52
CA ILE A 83 -4.40 7.66 -3.07
C ILE A 83 -5.76 8.17 -2.58
N ILE A 84 -5.91 9.47 -2.31
CA ILE A 84 -7.11 10.10 -1.71
C ILE A 84 -8.40 9.76 -2.47
N GLY A 85 -8.33 9.49 -3.78
CA GLY A 85 -9.49 9.13 -4.60
C GLY A 85 -10.24 7.87 -4.11
N GLY A 86 -9.58 6.95 -3.40
CA GLY A 86 -10.19 5.71 -2.90
C GLY A 86 -10.82 5.79 -1.50
N TYR A 87 -10.64 6.89 -0.77
CA TYR A 87 -11.04 6.97 0.63
C TYR A 87 -12.57 7.09 0.76
N ASN A 88 -13.18 6.20 1.56
CA ASN A 88 -14.61 6.25 1.85
C ASN A 88 -14.87 5.98 3.33
N GLU A 89 -15.09 7.06 4.09
CA GLU A 89 -15.35 7.00 5.54
C GLU A 89 -16.54 6.10 5.90
N ARG A 90 -17.61 6.10 5.08
CA ARG A 90 -18.79 5.27 5.34
C ARG A 90 -18.46 3.79 5.23
N LEU A 91 -17.67 3.42 4.23
CA LEU A 91 -17.23 2.04 4.05
C LEU A 91 -16.28 1.62 5.17
N ILE A 92 -15.33 2.46 5.57
CA ILE A 92 -14.42 2.17 6.69
C ILE A 92 -15.20 1.93 7.98
N LYS A 93 -16.17 2.80 8.28
CA LYS A 93 -17.06 2.60 9.42
C LYS A 93 -17.85 1.30 9.32
N HIS A 94 -18.37 1.00 8.14
CA HIS A 94 -19.12 -0.24 7.91
C HIS A 94 -18.26 -1.49 8.12
N ILE A 95 -17.02 -1.50 7.60
CA ILE A 95 -16.04 -2.57 7.84
C ILE A 95 -15.74 -2.70 9.34
N ALA A 96 -15.39 -1.59 10.01
CA ALA A 96 -15.00 -1.57 11.43
C ALA A 96 -16.13 -2.05 12.37
N SER A 97 -17.39 -1.78 12.01
CA SER A 97 -18.56 -2.23 12.76
C SER A 97 -18.95 -3.69 12.48
N SER A 98 -18.26 -4.39 11.57
CA SER A 98 -18.52 -5.81 11.30
C SER A 98 -18.27 -6.65 12.55
N LYS A 99 -19.21 -7.56 12.84
CA LYS A 99 -19.08 -8.56 13.90
C LYS A 99 -18.43 -9.85 13.42
N ASN A 100 -18.23 -9.99 12.10
CA ASN A 100 -17.58 -11.15 11.55
C ASN A 100 -16.07 -10.91 11.47
N GLU A 101 -15.31 -11.63 12.30
CA GLU A 101 -13.85 -11.57 12.34
C GLU A 101 -13.22 -11.86 10.97
N GLN A 102 -13.82 -12.74 10.16
CA GLN A 102 -13.28 -13.07 8.83
C GLN A 102 -13.36 -11.89 7.85
N ILE A 103 -14.34 -10.99 8.01
CA ILE A 103 -14.39 -9.74 7.24
C ILE A 103 -13.27 -8.81 7.68
N LEU A 104 -13.05 -8.68 8.99
CA LEU A 104 -11.96 -7.85 9.52
C LEU A 104 -10.59 -8.43 9.14
N ASP A 105 -10.44 -9.75 9.14
CA ASP A 105 -9.27 -10.45 8.61
C ASP A 105 -9.03 -10.10 7.15
N TYR A 106 -10.06 -10.16 6.30
CA TYR A 106 -9.94 -9.83 4.88
C TYR A 106 -9.30 -8.47 4.62
N PHE A 107 -9.72 -7.45 5.38
CA PHE A 107 -9.23 -6.07 5.26
C PHE A 107 -7.95 -5.78 6.05
N THR A 108 -7.56 -6.63 7.00
CA THR A 108 -6.31 -6.47 7.78
C THR A 108 -5.17 -7.35 7.25
N ASP A 109 -5.49 -8.38 6.47
CA ASP A 109 -4.54 -9.22 5.78
C ASP A 109 -3.89 -8.51 4.59
N THR A 110 -2.63 -8.88 4.35
CA THR A 110 -1.85 -8.38 3.23
C THR A 110 -2.33 -8.98 1.91
N PHE A 111 -2.14 -8.24 0.83
CA PHE A 111 -2.32 -8.73 -0.54
C PHE A 111 -1.12 -8.35 -1.41
N THR A 112 -1.03 -8.97 -2.60
CA THR A 112 0.07 -8.70 -3.54
C THR A 112 -0.46 -8.09 -4.82
N VAL A 113 0.23 -7.07 -5.31
CA VAL A 113 -0.04 -6.42 -6.59
C VAL A 113 1.16 -6.64 -7.50
N PRO A 114 0.96 -7.16 -8.73
CA PRO A 114 2.06 -7.32 -9.67
C PRO A 114 2.52 -5.96 -10.18
N ASP A 115 3.83 -5.80 -10.27
CA ASP A 115 4.49 -4.69 -10.94
C ASP A 115 4.04 -4.64 -12.41
N ARG A 116 3.98 -3.42 -12.95
CA ARG A 116 3.71 -3.17 -14.36
C ARG A 116 4.91 -3.60 -15.22
N ALA A 117 6.12 -3.44 -14.72
CA ALA A 117 7.33 -3.82 -15.41
C ALA A 117 7.42 -5.35 -15.53
N VAL A 118 7.61 -5.82 -16.76
CA VAL A 118 7.86 -7.24 -17.04
C VAL A 118 9.34 -7.41 -17.27
N ALA A 119 9.97 -8.32 -16.52
CA ALA A 119 11.36 -8.66 -16.70
C ALA A 119 11.59 -9.32 -18.07
N LYS A 120 12.85 -9.39 -18.51
CA LYS A 120 13.20 -9.95 -19.83
C LYS A 120 12.81 -11.42 -19.98
N ASP A 121 12.72 -12.16 -18.89
CA ASP A 121 12.31 -13.56 -18.83
C ASP A 121 10.78 -13.76 -18.77
N GLY A 122 10.00 -12.67 -18.80
CA GLY A 122 8.54 -12.69 -18.73
C GLY A 122 7.97 -12.69 -17.31
N SER A 123 8.80 -12.76 -16.27
CA SER A 123 8.35 -12.66 -14.88
C SER A 123 7.93 -11.23 -14.53
N ARG A 124 7.04 -11.11 -13.53
CA ARG A 124 6.65 -9.83 -12.93
C ARG A 124 7.01 -9.83 -11.47
N ARG A 125 7.59 -8.74 -11.00
CA ARG A 125 7.75 -8.49 -9.57
C ARG A 125 6.37 -8.31 -8.95
N THR A 126 6.27 -8.57 -7.66
CA THR A 126 5.05 -8.35 -6.89
C THR A 126 5.39 -7.55 -5.66
N HIS A 127 4.52 -6.60 -5.35
CA HIS A 127 4.64 -5.75 -4.17
C HIS A 127 3.54 -6.14 -3.20
N THR A 128 3.88 -6.27 -1.93
CA THR A 128 2.93 -6.62 -0.86
C THR A 128 2.43 -5.33 -0.22
N PHE A 129 1.13 -5.27 0.06
CA PHE A 129 0.47 -4.13 0.68
C PHE A 129 -0.50 -4.61 1.77
N GLN A 130 -0.77 -3.74 2.73
CA GLN A 130 -1.98 -3.81 3.54
C GLN A 130 -3.08 -2.97 2.89
N TYR A 131 -4.32 -3.08 3.39
CA TYR A 131 -5.39 -2.18 2.96
C TYR A 131 -4.93 -0.71 3.00
N PRO A 132 -5.08 0.08 1.93
CA PRO A 132 -4.53 1.45 1.88
C PRO A 132 -5.00 2.37 3.01
N PHE A 133 -6.18 2.10 3.57
CA PHE A 133 -6.77 2.85 4.69
C PHE A 133 -6.72 2.07 6.00
N ILE A 134 -5.69 1.22 6.18
CA ILE A 134 -5.55 0.37 7.37
C ILE A 134 -5.43 1.19 8.65
N SER A 135 -4.71 2.32 8.62
CA SER A 135 -4.57 3.23 9.76
C SER A 135 -5.92 3.82 10.19
N GLU A 136 -6.72 4.27 9.23
CA GLU A 136 -8.06 4.80 9.46
C GLU A 136 -9.03 3.72 9.93
N LEU A 137 -8.90 2.49 9.40
CA LEU A 137 -9.67 1.34 9.85
C LEU A 137 -9.37 1.01 11.32
N LEU A 138 -8.09 1.00 11.73
CA LEU A 138 -7.69 0.79 13.13
C LEU A 138 -8.27 1.88 14.04
N ASP A 139 -8.13 3.16 13.66
CA ASP A 139 -8.71 4.28 14.40
C ASP A 139 -10.23 4.13 14.56
N GLN A 140 -10.92 3.65 13.52
CA GLN A 140 -12.35 3.42 13.57
C GLN A 140 -12.71 2.22 14.43
N MET A 141 -11.97 1.12 14.38
CA MET A 141 -12.15 -0.04 15.25
C MET A 141 -12.02 0.32 16.74
N ILE A 142 -11.14 1.28 17.07
CA ILE A 142 -11.01 1.82 18.43
C ILE A 142 -12.28 2.57 18.85
N LEU A 143 -12.85 3.39 17.97
CA LEU A 143 -14.10 4.10 18.27
C LEU A 143 -15.27 3.15 18.48
N GLU A 144 -15.35 2.11 17.67
CA GLU A 144 -16.43 1.11 17.72
C GLU A 144 -16.22 0.08 18.85
N ASN A 145 -15.10 0.14 19.60
CA ASN A 145 -14.69 -0.85 20.61
C ASN A 145 -14.71 -2.29 20.05
N SER A 146 -14.11 -2.48 18.87
CA SER A 146 -14.06 -3.78 18.21
C SER A 146 -13.29 -4.81 19.05
N ASP A 147 -13.89 -5.98 19.28
CA ASP A 147 -13.24 -7.11 19.95
C ASP A 147 -12.02 -7.65 19.16
N PHE A 148 -11.98 -7.40 17.85
CA PHE A 148 -10.92 -7.84 16.95
C PHE A 148 -9.69 -6.89 16.92
N LEU A 149 -9.77 -5.74 17.60
CA LEU A 149 -8.73 -4.70 17.55
C LEU A 149 -7.34 -5.22 17.96
N GLU A 150 -7.25 -6.08 18.97
CA GLU A 150 -5.97 -6.63 19.41
C GLU A 150 -5.27 -7.42 18.29
N THR A 151 -6.03 -8.26 17.59
CA THR A 151 -5.54 -9.07 16.46
C THR A 151 -5.10 -8.18 15.32
N ALA A 152 -5.89 -7.17 14.97
CA ALA A 152 -5.56 -6.22 13.91
C ALA A 152 -4.27 -5.44 14.21
N LEU A 153 -4.10 -4.95 15.44
CA LEU A 153 -2.87 -4.26 15.88
C LEU A 153 -1.64 -5.18 15.77
N LYS A 154 -1.75 -6.43 16.24
CA LYS A 154 -0.66 -7.41 16.15
C LYS A 154 -0.27 -7.73 14.70
N LYS A 155 -1.24 -7.86 13.80
CA LYS A 155 -0.98 -8.07 12.36
C LYS A 155 -0.23 -6.88 11.76
N CYS A 156 -0.67 -5.66 12.05
CA CYS A 156 -0.05 -4.44 11.55
C CYS A 156 1.36 -4.23 12.12
N LEU A 157 1.57 -4.50 13.40
CA LEU A 157 2.90 -4.42 14.03
C LEU A 157 3.88 -5.40 13.38
N LYS A 158 3.47 -6.67 13.23
CA LYS A 158 4.26 -7.70 12.54
C LYS A 158 4.59 -7.29 11.10
N TYR A 159 3.65 -6.64 10.42
CA TYR A 159 3.86 -6.15 9.06
C TYR A 159 4.87 -5.00 9.02
N ASN A 160 4.75 -4.00 9.88
CA ASN A 160 5.73 -2.93 10.01
C ASN A 160 7.14 -3.47 10.33
N GLU A 161 7.26 -4.45 11.24
CA GLU A 161 8.55 -5.11 11.52
C GLU A 161 9.15 -5.78 10.28
N MET A 162 8.33 -6.47 9.48
CA MET A 162 8.77 -7.06 8.21
C MET A 162 9.27 -5.99 7.24
N VAL A 163 8.55 -4.87 7.12
CA VAL A 163 8.94 -3.72 6.28
C VAL A 163 10.27 -3.13 6.74
N TYR A 164 10.44 -2.89 8.03
CA TYR A 164 11.67 -2.36 8.60
C TYR A 164 12.87 -3.29 8.34
N ASN A 165 12.70 -4.59 8.57
CA ASN A 165 13.75 -5.57 8.30
C ASN A 165 14.12 -5.62 6.82
N ARG A 166 13.12 -5.55 5.92
CA ARG A 166 13.37 -5.51 4.49
C ARG A 166 14.15 -4.26 4.06
N LEU A 167 13.81 -3.09 4.61
CA LEU A 167 14.56 -1.87 4.35
C LEU A 167 16.01 -1.98 4.84
N LYS A 168 16.23 -2.53 6.04
CA LYS A 168 17.59 -2.80 6.53
C LYS A 168 18.37 -3.71 5.61
N GLU A 169 17.79 -4.81 5.16
CA GLU A 169 18.43 -5.72 4.21
C GLU A 169 18.85 -5.00 2.92
N LEU A 170 17.97 -4.18 2.35
CA LEU A 170 18.26 -3.41 1.14
C LEU A 170 19.41 -2.41 1.36
N ILE A 171 19.39 -1.67 2.47
CA ILE A 171 20.43 -0.71 2.85
C ILE A 171 21.77 -1.41 3.07
N THR A 172 21.80 -2.49 3.86
CA THR A 172 23.01 -3.28 4.14
C THR A 172 23.57 -3.88 2.84
N THR A 173 22.71 -4.32 1.91
CA THR A 173 23.15 -4.84 0.61
C THR A 173 23.84 -3.76 -0.22
N ILE A 174 23.29 -2.53 -0.28
CA ILE A 174 23.94 -1.40 -0.96
C ILE A 174 25.29 -1.09 -0.30
N LYS A 175 25.34 -1.03 1.03
CA LYS A 175 26.59 -0.77 1.77
C LYS A 175 27.68 -1.79 1.52
N ASN A 176 27.29 -3.05 1.28
CA ASN A 176 28.21 -4.14 0.97
C ASN A 176 28.53 -4.26 -0.53
N ASP A 177 27.96 -3.41 -1.39
CA ASP A 177 28.28 -3.40 -2.82
C ASP A 177 29.77 -3.05 -3.00
N PRO A 178 30.55 -3.86 -3.76
CA PRO A 178 31.98 -3.64 -3.99
C PRO A 178 32.32 -2.22 -4.48
N TYR A 179 31.39 -1.55 -5.17
CA TYR A 179 31.54 -0.19 -5.63
C TYR A 179 31.84 0.81 -4.50
N TYR A 180 31.29 0.59 -3.30
CA TYR A 180 31.45 1.46 -2.12
C TYR A 180 32.52 0.97 -1.12
N SER A 181 33.33 -0.03 -1.50
CA SER A 181 34.33 -0.63 -0.59
C SER A 181 35.47 0.32 -0.19
N GLU A 182 35.77 1.33 -1.02
CA GLU A 182 36.77 2.36 -0.74
C GLU A 182 36.25 3.40 0.27
N GLU A 183 37.07 3.78 1.25
CA GLU A 183 36.65 4.61 2.39
C GLU A 183 36.06 5.98 1.98
N TYR A 184 36.63 6.64 0.97
CA TYR A 184 36.11 7.93 0.48
C TYR A 184 34.76 7.83 -0.24
N LYS A 185 34.25 6.61 -0.51
CA LYS A 185 32.94 6.37 -1.11
C LYS A 185 31.87 6.05 -0.07
N LYS A 186 32.21 5.90 1.21
CA LYS A 186 31.22 5.64 2.28
C LYS A 186 30.19 6.76 2.38
N ASP A 187 30.62 8.02 2.33
CA ASP A 187 29.71 9.17 2.34
C ASP A 187 28.78 9.17 1.11
N MET A 188 29.30 8.76 -0.05
CA MET A 188 28.49 8.59 -1.27
C MET A 188 27.46 7.48 -1.08
N CYS A 189 27.81 6.35 -0.45
CA CYS A 189 26.88 5.28 -0.14
C CYS A 189 25.72 5.77 0.74
N ILE A 190 26.02 6.51 1.81
CA ILE A 190 24.99 7.08 2.70
C ILE A 190 24.07 8.03 1.94
N MET A 191 24.63 8.91 1.11
CA MET A 191 23.84 9.81 0.26
C MET A 191 22.93 9.05 -0.71
N VAL A 192 23.41 7.96 -1.32
CA VAL A 192 22.60 7.11 -2.21
C VAL A 192 21.46 6.45 -1.44
N CYS A 193 21.71 5.87 -0.26
CA CYS A 193 20.65 5.29 0.57
C CYS A 193 19.59 6.35 0.95
N LYS A 194 20.00 7.58 1.28
CA LYS A 194 19.07 8.69 1.56
C LYS A 194 18.22 9.06 0.35
N GLN A 195 18.81 9.13 -0.84
CA GLN A 195 18.09 9.45 -2.08
C GLN A 195 17.19 8.32 -2.58
N SER A 196 17.49 7.09 -2.17
CA SER A 196 16.75 5.89 -2.56
C SER A 196 15.48 5.71 -1.75
N PHE A 197 15.43 6.25 -0.54
CA PHE A 197 14.25 6.18 0.32
C PHE A 197 13.30 7.36 0.06
N ALA A 198 12.01 7.08 -0.02
CA ALA A 198 10.97 8.09 0.01
C ALA A 198 9.81 7.66 0.90
N PHE A 199 9.29 8.62 1.66
CA PHE A 199 8.04 8.47 2.41
C PHE A 199 6.98 9.38 1.79
N ILE A 200 5.79 8.81 1.57
CA ILE A 200 4.63 9.49 1.02
C ILE A 200 3.57 9.46 2.11
N GLU A 201 3.32 10.62 2.73
CA GLU A 201 2.35 10.78 3.82
C GLU A 201 0.96 10.28 3.42
N GLU A 202 0.58 10.52 2.16
CA GLU A 202 -0.70 10.09 1.61
C GLU A 202 -0.75 8.55 1.51
N GLY A 203 -1.56 7.93 2.38
CA GLY A 203 -1.68 6.47 2.49
C GLY A 203 -0.52 5.79 3.22
N ASN A 204 0.41 6.56 3.80
CA ASN A 204 1.57 6.06 4.56
C ASN A 204 2.47 5.11 3.75
N PHE A 205 2.85 5.51 2.53
CA PHE A 205 3.66 4.68 1.65
C PHE A 205 5.15 4.91 1.85
N VAL A 206 5.91 3.82 1.84
CA VAL A 206 7.37 3.82 1.83
C VAL A 206 7.86 3.20 0.54
N LEU A 207 8.88 3.84 -0.03
CA LEU A 207 9.57 3.41 -1.22
C LEU A 207 11.06 3.31 -0.91
N PHE A 208 11.72 2.27 -1.42
CA PHE A 208 13.17 2.19 -1.43
C PHE A 208 13.69 1.67 -2.76
N ASP A 209 14.52 2.49 -3.43
CA ASP A 209 15.16 2.20 -4.70
C ASP A 209 16.60 1.64 -4.56
N ALA A 210 16.76 0.30 -4.51
CA ALA A 210 18.08 -0.32 -4.51
C ALA A 210 18.64 -0.59 -5.92
N ARG A 211 19.68 0.14 -6.29
CA ARG A 211 20.47 -0.06 -7.52
C ARG A 211 21.86 -0.56 -7.19
N TYR A 212 22.26 -1.67 -7.79
CA TYR A 212 23.55 -2.30 -7.56
C TYR A 212 24.50 -2.10 -8.75
N SER A 213 25.80 -2.17 -8.49
CA SER A 213 26.85 -1.94 -9.50
C SER A 213 26.90 -3.01 -10.58
N ASP A 214 26.40 -4.22 -10.29
CA ASP A 214 26.24 -5.33 -11.22
C ASP A 214 25.03 -5.18 -12.17
N LYS A 215 24.33 -4.04 -12.09
CA LYS A 215 23.10 -3.71 -12.85
C LYS A 215 21.90 -4.57 -12.46
N ASN A 216 21.93 -5.21 -11.29
CA ASN A 216 20.72 -5.71 -10.65
C ASN A 216 19.97 -4.55 -9.98
N TYR A 217 18.65 -4.71 -9.90
CA TYR A 217 17.74 -3.75 -9.29
C TYR A 217 16.87 -4.50 -8.30
N ASP A 218 16.64 -3.95 -7.13
CA ASP A 218 15.75 -4.50 -6.10
C ASP A 218 15.09 -3.34 -5.35
N GLY A 219 14.11 -3.60 -4.49
CA GLY A 219 13.51 -2.54 -3.72
C GLY A 219 12.27 -2.94 -2.97
N LEU A 220 11.56 -1.91 -2.56
CA LEU A 220 10.33 -2.03 -1.81
C LEU A 220 9.39 -0.87 -2.17
N ILE A 221 8.12 -1.17 -2.37
CA ILE A 221 7.03 -0.21 -2.29
C ILE A 221 5.89 -0.86 -1.51
N THR A 222 5.46 -0.22 -0.42
CA THR A 222 4.40 -0.72 0.47
C THR A 222 3.81 0.43 1.28
N ASN A 223 2.64 0.25 1.87
CA ASN A 223 2.15 1.07 2.96
C ASN A 223 2.59 0.52 4.32
N ILE A 224 2.58 1.37 5.34
CA ILE A 224 2.80 1.02 6.76
C ILE A 224 1.66 1.56 7.61
N ALA A 225 1.41 0.93 8.75
CA ALA A 225 0.29 1.29 9.63
C ALA A 225 0.75 2.13 10.82
N HIS A 226 -0.09 3.06 11.23
CA HIS A 226 0.00 3.79 12.50
C HIS A 226 -1.43 4.01 13.04
N ILE A 227 -1.55 4.53 14.25
CA ILE A 227 -2.84 4.99 14.78
C ILE A 227 -2.76 6.37 15.40
N LYS A 228 -3.86 7.12 15.32
CA LYS A 228 -3.99 8.46 15.92
C LYS A 228 -4.79 8.41 17.21
N LYS A 229 -5.70 7.43 17.33
CA LYS A 229 -6.53 7.25 18.52
C LYS A 229 -5.89 6.20 19.42
N ILE A 230 -5.73 6.54 20.70
CA ILE A 230 -5.15 5.61 21.67
C ILE A 230 -6.27 4.85 22.38
N PRO A 231 -6.24 3.49 22.39
CA PRO A 231 -7.18 2.67 23.12
C PRO A 231 -7.13 2.94 24.63
N LYS A 232 -8.24 2.66 25.34
CA LYS A 232 -8.33 2.86 26.79
C LYS A 232 -7.67 1.73 27.59
N THR A 233 -7.76 0.50 27.09
CA THR A 233 -7.27 -0.69 27.81
C THR A 233 -5.74 -0.72 27.80
N PRO A 234 -5.06 -1.02 28.93
CA PRO A 234 -3.60 -1.00 29.00
C PRO A 234 -2.89 -1.85 27.94
N ILE A 235 -3.40 -3.06 27.66
CA ILE A 235 -2.83 -3.98 26.66
C ILE A 235 -2.90 -3.36 25.26
N LEU A 236 -4.09 -2.89 24.88
CA LEU A 236 -4.31 -2.27 23.56
C LEU A 236 -3.55 -0.96 23.42
N LYS A 237 -3.43 -0.19 24.50
CA LYS A 237 -2.61 1.02 24.54
C LYS A 237 -1.13 0.72 24.31
N HIS A 238 -0.60 -0.34 24.91
CA HIS A 238 0.78 -0.73 24.69
C HIS A 238 1.03 -1.14 23.24
N LEU A 239 0.18 -1.99 22.66
CA LEU A 239 0.28 -2.39 21.25
C LEU A 239 0.17 -1.21 20.28
N ALA A 240 -0.70 -0.24 20.60
CA ALA A 240 -0.84 1.01 19.88
C ALA A 240 0.44 1.85 19.88
N GLU A 241 1.07 1.98 21.04
CA GLU A 241 2.34 2.69 21.19
C GLU A 241 3.46 1.98 20.44
N GLU A 242 3.58 0.65 20.55
CA GLU A 242 4.55 -0.14 19.80
C GLU A 242 4.37 -0.02 18.27
N LEU A 243 3.12 -0.03 17.80
CA LEU A 243 2.82 0.18 16.38
C LEU A 243 3.31 1.55 15.91
N ASN A 244 3.00 2.61 16.66
CA ASN A 244 3.45 3.96 16.32
C ASN A 244 4.97 4.11 16.40
N GLU A 245 5.63 3.51 17.38
CA GLU A 245 7.09 3.47 17.45
C GLU A 245 7.70 2.74 16.24
N SER A 246 7.09 1.63 15.80
CA SER A 246 7.55 0.90 14.61
C SER A 246 7.39 1.73 13.34
N TYR A 247 6.30 2.49 13.21
CA TYR A 247 6.06 3.43 12.12
C TYR A 247 7.11 4.53 12.10
N GLU A 248 7.38 5.17 13.25
CA GLU A 248 8.40 6.23 13.37
C GLU A 248 9.81 5.74 13.02
N LYS A 249 10.16 4.51 13.42
CA LYS A 249 11.45 3.89 13.05
C LYS A 249 11.60 3.72 11.54
N ILE A 250 10.51 3.41 10.85
CA ILE A 250 10.52 3.20 9.40
C ILE A 250 10.64 4.53 8.67
N ILE A 251 9.84 5.55 9.00
CA ILE A 251 9.86 6.82 8.27
C ILE A 251 11.17 7.59 8.50
N ASN A 252 11.80 7.40 9.67
CA ASN A 252 13.07 8.04 10.02
C ASN A 252 14.29 7.15 9.77
N ILE A 253 14.16 6.05 9.01
CA ILE A 253 15.24 5.09 8.79
C ILE A 253 16.52 5.74 8.21
N THR A 254 16.37 6.82 7.44
CA THR A 254 17.49 7.56 6.85
C THR A 254 18.35 8.32 7.88
N GLU A 255 17.83 8.56 9.08
CA GLU A 255 18.55 9.20 10.18
C GLU A 255 19.50 8.22 10.89
N HIS A 256 19.18 6.93 10.83
CA HIS A 256 19.93 5.85 11.49
C HIS A 256 20.77 5.02 10.52
N LEU A 257 21.04 5.54 9.32
CA LEU A 257 21.77 4.77 8.31
C LEU A 257 23.13 4.30 8.80
N GLU A 258 23.83 5.04 9.65
CA GLU A 258 25.15 4.64 10.16
C GLU A 258 25.08 3.40 11.07
N GLU A 259 23.95 3.16 11.73
CA GLU A 259 23.72 2.05 12.66
C GLU A 259 23.28 0.75 11.95
N ILE A 260 22.91 0.84 10.67
CA ILE A 260 22.41 -0.27 9.82
C ILE A 260 23.54 -0.86 8.98
#